data_AF-A0A2R7Y655-F1
#
_entry.id   AF-A0A2R7Y655-F1
#
_cell.length_a   1.000
_cell.length_b   1.000
_cell.length_c   1.000
_cell.angle_alpha   90.00
_cell.angle_beta   90.00
_cell.angle_gamma   90.00
#
_symmetry.space_group_name_H-M   'P 1'
#
loop_
_entity.id
_entity.type
_entity.pdbx_description
1 polymer ?
#
loop_
_entity_poly.entity_id
_entity_poly.type
_entity_poly.pdbx_seq_one_letter_code
_entity_poly.pdbx_strand_id
1 'polypeptide(L)'
;MSMAKISEDEHFQLLAFLLTSARGCVDEPAIYGPLRLIDAAERLINIIEGKHQRKVVELEEIRELIQKARDYVVTNEEEFIKALDQLTLKISRIIKRDVITFGPTNSQYTKNGK
;
A
#
# COMPACT_ATOMS: atom_id res chain seq x y z
N MET A 1 -0.80 -9.30 -33.10
CA MET A 1 -0.81 -8.93 -31.68
C MET A 1 0.61 -9.05 -31.16
N SER A 2 1.25 -7.93 -30.83
CA SER A 2 2.56 -7.95 -30.17
C SER A 2 2.40 -8.58 -28.79
N MET A 3 3.16 -9.64 -28.50
CA MET A 3 3.27 -10.15 -27.13
C MET A 3 4.04 -9.12 -26.34
N ALA A 4 3.34 -8.32 -25.52
CA ALA A 4 3.99 -7.44 -24.55
C ALA A 4 4.99 -8.29 -23.74
N LYS A 5 6.22 -7.79 -23.59
CA LYS A 5 7.23 -8.54 -22.83
C LYS A 5 6.76 -8.58 -21.38
N ILE A 6 6.91 -9.72 -20.71
CA ILE A 6 6.54 -9.85 -19.29
C ILE A 6 7.26 -8.81 -18.41
N SER A 7 8.45 -8.36 -18.82
CA SER A 7 9.21 -7.29 -18.16
C SER A 7 8.55 -5.90 -18.22
N GLU A 8 7.60 -5.69 -19.12
CA GLU A 8 6.84 -4.44 -19.26
C GLU A 8 5.59 -4.42 -18.39
N ASP A 9 5.20 -5.56 -17.80
CA ASP A 9 4.07 -5.63 -16.86
C ASP A 9 4.44 -4.99 -15.51
N GLU A 10 3.63 -4.04 -15.04
CA GLU A 10 3.90 -3.28 -13.82
C GLU A 10 3.88 -4.17 -12.56
N HIS A 11 3.08 -5.24 -12.53
CA HIS A 11 3.08 -6.21 -11.44
C HIS A 11 4.36 -7.06 -11.46
N PHE A 12 4.83 -7.44 -12.65
CA PHE A 12 6.12 -8.11 -12.79
C PHE A 12 7.27 -7.21 -12.33
N GLN A 13 7.24 -5.92 -12.65
CA GLN A 13 8.23 -4.95 -12.18
C GLN A 13 8.19 -4.78 -10.65
N LEU A 14 6.99 -4.75 -10.05
CA LEU A 14 6.84 -4.74 -8.59
C LEU A 14 7.36 -6.04 -7.97
N LEU A 15 7.08 -7.20 -8.56
CA LEU A 15 7.62 -8.49 -8.13
C LEU A 15 9.15 -8.50 -8.17
N ALA A 16 9.73 -8.05 -9.28
CA ALA A 16 11.18 -7.94 -9.42
C ALA A 16 11.77 -7.03 -8.34
N PHE A 17 11.16 -5.86 -8.11
CA PHE A 17 11.57 -4.92 -7.06
C PHE A 17 11.53 -5.57 -5.67
N LEU A 18 10.46 -6.30 -5.33
CA LEU A 18 10.32 -6.97 -4.03
C LEU A 18 11.40 -8.05 -3.82
N LEU A 19 11.67 -8.88 -4.83
CA LEU A 19 12.67 -9.95 -4.73
C LEU A 19 14.10 -9.40 -4.62
N THR A 20 14.45 -8.39 -5.43
CA THR A 20 15.77 -7.75 -5.34
C THR A 20 15.93 -6.99 -4.03
N SER A 21 14.87 -6.33 -3.56
CA SER A 21 14.80 -5.65 -2.26
C SER A 21 15.04 -6.63 -1.11
N ALA A 22 14.36 -7.77 -1.12
CA ALA A 22 14.50 -8.80 -0.09
C ALA A 22 15.93 -9.32 0.01
N ARG A 23 16.60 -9.54 -1.13
CA ARG A 23 18.03 -9.92 -1.12
C ARG A 23 18.89 -8.79 -0.58
N GLY A 24 18.67 -7.55 -1.02
CA GLY A 24 19.44 -6.38 -0.55
C GLY A 24 19.38 -6.20 0.97
N CYS A 25 18.20 -6.43 1.58
CA CYS A 25 18.00 -6.30 3.03
C CYS A 25 18.87 -7.22 3.90
N VAL A 26 19.46 -8.29 3.33
CA VAL A 26 20.34 -9.20 4.08
C VAL A 26 21.69 -8.56 4.44
N ASP A 27 22.24 -7.74 3.54
CA ASP A 27 23.59 -7.17 3.69
C ASP A 27 23.57 -5.68 4.06
N GLU A 28 22.38 -5.07 4.15
CA GLU A 28 22.19 -3.64 4.32
C GLU A 28 21.67 -3.27 5.72
N PRO A 29 21.79 -2.00 6.13
CA PRO A 29 21.16 -1.51 7.37
C PRO A 29 19.67 -1.86 7.46
N ALA A 30 19.24 -2.32 8.63
CA ALA A 30 17.87 -2.80 8.85
C ALA A 30 16.79 -1.77 8.48
N ILE A 31 17.08 -0.48 8.62
CA ILE A 31 16.17 0.63 8.31
C ILE A 31 15.78 0.71 6.83
N TYR A 32 16.61 0.16 5.92
CA TYR A 32 16.29 0.14 4.49
C TYR A 32 15.22 -0.89 4.12
N GLY A 33 14.96 -1.89 4.98
CA GLY A 33 13.83 -2.80 4.80
C GLY A 33 12.49 -2.04 4.79
N PRO A 34 12.13 -1.33 5.87
CA PRO A 34 10.96 -0.47 5.91
C PRO A 34 10.90 0.57 4.77
N LEU A 35 12.02 1.19 4.40
CA LEU A 35 12.10 2.13 3.28
C LEU A 35 11.65 1.48 1.96
N ARG A 36 12.13 0.27 1.66
CA ARG A 36 11.73 -0.47 0.46
C ARG A 36 10.28 -0.91 0.49
N LEU A 37 9.73 -1.21 1.67
CA LEU A 37 8.31 -1.54 1.80
C LEU A 37 7.41 -0.34 1.46
N ILE A 38 7.76 0.86 1.90
CA ILE A 38 6.99 2.07 1.54
C ILE A 38 7.18 2.46 0.07
N ASP A 39 8.34 2.21 -0.53
CA ASP A 39 8.55 2.35 -1.99
C ASP A 39 7.70 1.36 -2.79
N ALA A 40 7.66 0.09 -2.36
CA ALA A 40 6.78 -0.92 -2.96
C ALA A 40 5.30 -0.52 -2.84
N ALA A 41 4.90 0.05 -1.70
CA ALA A 41 3.55 0.53 -1.49
C ALA A 41 3.18 1.64 -2.49
N GLU A 42 4.06 2.63 -2.70
CA GLU A 42 3.81 3.69 -3.69
C GLU A 42 3.69 3.14 -5.13
N ARG A 43 4.56 2.19 -5.50
CA ARG A 43 4.46 1.50 -6.80
C ARG A 43 3.13 0.76 -6.95
N LEU A 44 2.67 0.10 -5.90
CA LEU A 44 1.37 -0.56 -5.89
C LEU A 44 0.21 0.44 -6.04
N ILE A 45 0.31 1.62 -5.42
CA ILE A 45 -0.69 2.69 -5.62
C ILE A 45 -0.76 3.11 -7.09
N ASN A 46 0.39 3.28 -7.78
CA ASN A 46 0.40 3.58 -9.22
C ASN A 46 -0.36 2.53 -10.03
N ILE A 47 -0.14 1.25 -9.74
CA ILE A 47 -0.80 0.14 -10.43
C ILE A 47 -2.32 0.18 -10.18
N ILE A 48 -2.75 0.42 -8.94
CA ILE A 48 -4.17 0.52 -8.56
C ILE A 48 -4.84 1.68 -9.32
N GLU A 49 -4.24 2.87 -9.27
CA GLU A 49 -4.80 4.07 -9.91
C GLU A 49 -4.80 3.95 -11.44
N GLY A 50 -3.76 3.35 -12.02
CA GLY A 50 -3.68 3.04 -13.45
C GLY A 50 -4.80 2.12 -13.90
N LYS A 51 -5.08 1.05 -13.14
CA LYS A 51 -6.19 0.13 -13.41
C LYS A 51 -7.56 0.81 -13.34
N HIS A 52 -7.77 1.70 -12.38
CA HIS A 52 -9.04 2.41 -12.21
C HIS A 52 -9.15 3.70 -13.05
N GLN A 53 -8.08 4.10 -13.74
CA GLN A 53 -7.99 5.33 -14.55
C GLN A 53 -8.41 6.58 -13.78
N ARG A 54 -8.17 6.59 -12.46
CA ARG A 54 -8.54 7.69 -11.57
C ARG A 54 -7.61 7.75 -10.37
N LYS A 55 -7.37 8.96 -9.91
CA LYS A 55 -6.78 9.19 -8.59
C LYS A 55 -7.80 8.91 -7.48
N VAL A 56 -7.31 8.38 -6.37
CA VAL A 56 -8.11 8.16 -5.15
C VAL A 56 -7.53 9.04 -4.05
N VAL A 57 -8.37 9.90 -3.48
CA VAL A 57 -7.93 10.91 -2.48
C VAL A 57 -7.21 10.24 -1.31
N GLU A 58 -7.76 9.12 -0.83
CA GLU A 58 -7.17 8.35 0.26
C GLU A 58 -5.77 7.81 -0.07
N LEU A 59 -5.51 7.47 -1.34
CA LEU A 59 -4.22 6.97 -1.79
C LEU A 59 -3.20 8.11 -1.97
N GLU A 60 -3.65 9.30 -2.38
CA GLU A 60 -2.78 10.49 -2.43
C GLU A 60 -2.30 10.88 -1.03
N GLU A 61 -3.19 10.86 -0.02
CA GLU A 61 -2.80 11.09 1.38
C GLU A 61 -1.76 10.06 1.89
N ILE A 62 -1.84 8.81 1.40
CA ILE A 62 -0.83 7.79 1.71
C ILE A 62 0.51 8.13 1.03
N ARG A 63 0.50 8.57 -0.24
CA ARG A 63 1.73 9.01 -0.94
C ARG A 63 2.41 10.16 -0.23
N GLU A 64 1.67 11.15 0.23
CA GLU A 64 2.22 12.28 0.97
C GLU A 64 2.93 11.83 2.26
N LEU A 65 2.36 10.86 2.98
CA LEU A 65 2.98 10.28 4.17
C LEU A 65 4.22 9.44 3.83
N ILE A 66 4.21 8.69 2.72
CA ILE A 66 5.38 7.96 2.22
C ILE A 66 6.51 8.94 1.90
N GLN A 67 6.20 10.06 1.25
CA GLN A 67 7.20 11.08 0.91
C GLN A 67 7.83 11.67 2.17
N LYS A 68 7.02 12.03 3.17
CA LYS A 68 7.53 12.51 4.47
C LYS A 68 8.42 11.47 5.15
N ALA A 69 8.04 10.19 5.13
CA ALA A 69 8.86 9.13 5.69
C ALA A 69 10.24 9.07 4.99
N ARG A 70 10.29 9.17 3.66
CA ARG A 70 11.56 9.18 2.92
C ARG A 70 12.48 10.34 3.31
N ASP A 71 11.93 11.52 3.60
CA ASP A 71 12.72 12.68 4.02
C ASP A 71 13.44 12.45 5.38
N TYR A 72 12.89 11.57 6.22
CA TYR A 72 13.42 11.27 7.56
C TYR A 72 14.39 10.10 7.63
N VAL A 73 14.36 9.17 6.67
CA VAL A 73 15.02 7.86 6.81
C VAL A 73 16.53 7.92 7.10
N VAL A 74 17.21 8.99 6.67
CA VAL A 74 18.65 9.20 6.93
C VAL A 74 18.90 10.25 8.02
N THR A 75 17.94 11.14 8.26
CA THR A 75 18.14 12.36 9.07
C THR A 75 17.54 12.24 10.47
N ASN A 76 16.49 11.45 10.65
CA ASN A 76 15.75 11.33 11.89
C ASN A 76 14.94 10.01 11.95
N GLU A 77 15.54 8.98 12.52
CA GLU A 77 14.92 7.65 12.65
C GLU A 77 13.61 7.68 13.46
N GLU A 78 13.50 8.52 14.49
CA GLU A 78 12.30 8.63 15.30
C GLU A 78 11.12 9.18 14.48
N GLU A 79 11.34 10.22 13.68
CA GLU A 79 10.31 10.77 12.80
C GLU A 79 9.97 9.82 11.66
N PHE A 80 10.93 9.03 11.19
CA PHE A 80 10.66 7.94 10.24
C PHE A 80 9.69 6.90 10.83
N ILE A 81 9.96 6.42 12.05
CA ILE A 81 9.09 5.46 12.76
C ILE A 81 7.68 6.06 12.97
N LYS A 82 7.59 7.31 13.42
CA LYS A 82 6.30 8.01 13.56
C LYS A 82 5.53 8.09 12.24
N ALA A 83 6.22 8.31 11.11
CA ALA A 83 5.58 8.32 9.81
C ALA A 83 5.04 6.92 9.43
N LEU A 84 5.75 5.83 9.76
CA LEU A 84 5.27 4.46 9.57
C LEU A 84 4.04 4.15 10.44
N ASP A 85 3.99 4.63 11.68
CA ASP A 85 2.83 4.51 12.56
C ASP A 85 1.61 5.24 11.97
N GLN A 86 1.83 6.44 11.43
CA GLN A 86 0.78 7.23 10.77
C GLN A 86 0.25 6.52 9.52
N LEU A 87 1.12 5.94 8.70
CA LEU A 87 0.74 5.13 7.53
C LEU A 87 -0.15 3.94 7.94
N THR A 88 0.26 3.21 8.97
CA THR A 88 -0.47 2.05 9.50
C THR A 88 -1.85 2.45 10.02
N LEU A 89 -1.93 3.56 10.76
CA LEU A 89 -3.18 4.12 11.27
C LEU A 89 -4.10 4.60 10.13
N LYS A 90 -3.55 5.21 9.08
CA LYS A 90 -4.31 5.68 7.91
C LYS A 90 -4.98 4.50 7.20
N ILE A 91 -4.22 3.44 6.90
CA ILE A 91 -4.75 2.21 6.29
C ILE A 91 -5.85 1.60 7.16
N SER A 92 -5.62 1.51 8.48
CA SER A 92 -6.60 0.95 9.41
C SER A 92 -7.93 1.73 9.42
N ARG A 93 -7.87 3.06 9.29
CA ARG A 93 -9.05 3.93 9.20
C ARG A 93 -9.83 3.74 7.90
N ILE A 94 -9.13 3.56 6.77
CA ILE A 94 -9.76 3.27 5.47
C ILE A 94 -10.49 1.94 5.56
N ILE A 95 -9.81 0.88 6.02
CA ILE A 95 -10.41 -0.44 6.21
C ILE A 95 -11.64 -0.37 7.13
N LYS A 96 -11.55 0.32 8.27
CA LYS A 96 -12.69 0.45 9.18
C LYS A 96 -13.88 1.16 8.53
N ARG A 97 -13.63 2.21 7.74
CA ARG A 97 -14.69 2.93 7.01
C ARG A 97 -15.38 2.00 6.00
N ASP A 98 -14.60 1.25 5.24
CA ASP A 98 -15.12 0.37 4.19
C ASP A 98 -15.81 -0.87 4.78
N VAL A 99 -15.35 -1.40 5.90
CA VAL A 99 -16.04 -2.48 6.63
C VAL A 99 -17.39 -2.00 7.21
N ILE A 100 -17.50 -0.74 7.62
CA ILE A 100 -18.75 -0.16 8.13
C ILE A 100 -19.75 0.13 7.00
N THR A 101 -19.29 0.50 5.80
CA THR A 101 -20.18 0.74 4.63
C THR A 101 -20.75 -0.55 4.04
N PHE A 102 -20.14 -1.71 4.29
CA PHE A 102 -20.66 -3.05 3.93
C PHE A 102 -21.18 -3.86 5.12
N GLY A 103 -21.58 -3.21 6.23
CA GLY A 103 -22.21 -3.87 7.38
C GLY A 103 -23.40 -4.76 6.96
N PRO A 104 -23.69 -5.86 7.70
CA PRO A 104 -24.49 -6.97 7.20
C PRO A 104 -25.85 -6.49 6.71
N THR A 105 -26.14 -6.71 5.41
CA THR A 105 -27.51 -6.68 4.90
C THR A 105 -28.34 -7.61 5.77
N ASN A 106 -29.17 -7.02 6.62
CA ASN A 106 -30.03 -7.72 7.55
C ASN A 106 -31.08 -8.46 6.72
N SER A 107 -30.73 -9.65 6.21
CA SER A 107 -31.65 -10.62 5.65
C SER A 107 -32.38 -11.30 6.81
N GLN A 108 -33.24 -10.55 7.49
CA GLN A 108 -34.35 -11.16 8.20
C GLN A 108 -35.50 -11.30 7.22
N TYR A 109 -35.40 -12.36 6.41
CA TYR A 109 -36.62 -12.98 5.90
C TYR A 109 -37.47 -13.34 7.11
N THR A 110 -38.66 -12.75 7.09
CA THR A 110 -39.84 -13.13 7.85
C THR A 110 -39.94 -14.65 7.98
N LYS A 111 -39.67 -15.17 9.18
CA LYS A 111 -40.22 -16.46 9.59
C LYS A 111 -41.73 -16.26 9.79
N ASN A 112 -42.49 -16.40 8.71
CA ASN A 112 -43.90 -16.77 8.80
C ASN A 112 -44.01 -18.29 8.76
N GLY A 113 -44.60 -18.86 9.81
CA GLY A 113 -45.27 -20.16 9.74
C GLY A 113 -44.71 -21.26 10.65
N LYS A 114 -45.13 -21.27 11.92
CA LYS A 114 -46.11 -22.23 12.47
C LYS A 114 -46.29 -22.01 13.97
#